data_AF-A0A977IEK9-F1
#
_entry.id   AF-A0A977IEK9-F1
#
_cell.length_a   1.000
_cell.length_b   1.000
_cell.length_c   1.000
_cell.angle_alpha   90.00
_cell.angle_beta   90.00
_cell.angle_gamma   90.00
#
_symmetry.space_group_name_H-M   'P 1'
#
loop_
_entity.id
_entity.type
_entity.pdbx_description
1 polymer ?
#
loop_
_entity_poly.entity_id
_entity_poly.type
_entity_poly.pdbx_seq_one_letter_code
_entity_poly.pdbx_strand_id
1 'polypeptide(L)'
;MQGNRVPRWLVESDPSWEKSIDSDLGMLKWTKKGTNIQAVCPPTGMFCDILGQDNNGVQGGLADLRAGIERMNRQQASPAQDISKYLSSRYLNPGINGPARFDLRRTRKF
;
A
#
# COMPACT_ATOMS: atom_id res chain seq x y z
N MET A 1 11.74 -10.82 19.21
CA MET A 1 11.01 -10.96 17.93
C MET A 1 11.26 -9.71 17.09
N GLN A 2 12.46 -9.53 16.56
CA GLN A 2 12.74 -8.45 15.62
C GLN A 2 12.69 -9.07 14.24
N GLY A 3 11.58 -8.85 13.54
CA GLY A 3 11.48 -9.21 12.13
C GLY A 3 12.48 -8.38 11.34
N ASN A 4 13.13 -9.00 10.36
CA ASN A 4 14.06 -8.35 9.42
C ASN A 4 13.26 -7.47 8.44
N ARG A 5 12.63 -6.42 8.98
CA ARG A 5 11.72 -5.54 8.27
C ARG A 5 12.41 -4.20 8.03
N VAL A 6 12.49 -3.80 6.78
CA VAL A 6 13.10 -2.53 6.38
C VAL A 6 12.07 -1.60 5.78
N PRO A 7 12.26 -0.27 5.88
CA PRO A 7 11.41 0.67 5.17
C PRO A 7 11.50 0.47 3.66
N ARG A 8 10.36 0.57 2.98
CA ARG A 8 10.28 0.38 1.54
C ARG A 8 11.10 1.40 0.74
N TRP A 9 11.10 2.65 1.20
CA TRP A 9 11.87 3.70 0.56
C TRP A 9 13.37 3.38 0.52
N LEU A 10 13.90 2.64 1.49
CA LEU A 10 15.32 2.28 1.53
C LEU A 10 15.69 1.37 0.36
N VAL A 11 14.84 0.36 0.11
CA VAL A 11 15.01 -0.60 -1.00
C VAL A 11 14.78 0.10 -2.35
N GLU A 12 13.77 0.97 -2.45
CA GLU A 12 13.45 1.69 -3.69
C GLU A 12 14.50 2.75 -4.07
N SER A 13 15.12 3.38 -3.07
CA SER A 13 16.12 4.44 -3.29
C SER A 13 17.51 3.90 -3.61
N ASP A 14 17.81 2.66 -3.24
CA ASP A 14 19.14 2.08 -3.36
C ASP A 14 19.33 1.39 -4.73
N PRO A 15 20.23 1.88 -5.60
CA PRO A 15 20.44 1.35 -6.96
C PRO A 15 21.07 -0.05 -6.99
N SER A 16 21.52 -0.56 -5.83
CA SER A 16 21.96 -1.94 -5.70
C SER A 16 20.80 -2.94 -5.72
N TRP A 17 19.55 -2.50 -5.58
CA TRP A 17 18.36 -3.34 -5.70
C TRP A 17 17.78 -3.34 -7.11
N GLU A 18 17.39 -4.51 -7.58
CA GLU A 18 16.69 -4.70 -8.86
C GLU A 18 15.26 -5.16 -8.60
N LYS A 19 14.30 -4.45 -9.18
CA LYS A 19 12.88 -4.83 -9.12
C LYS A 19 12.65 -6.10 -9.94
N SER A 20 12.06 -7.10 -9.32
CA SER A 20 11.58 -8.32 -9.95
C SER A 20 10.04 -8.23 -9.98
N ILE A 21 9.44 -8.19 -11.16
CA ILE A 21 7.99 -8.18 -11.30
C ILE A 21 7.54 -9.63 -11.38
N ASP A 22 6.95 -10.13 -10.30
CA ASP A 22 6.26 -11.41 -10.32
C ASP A 22 4.78 -11.13 -10.60
N SER A 23 4.32 -11.55 -11.78
CA SER A 23 3.04 -11.11 -12.37
C SER A 23 1.81 -11.67 -11.65
N ASP A 24 1.97 -12.65 -10.75
CA ASP A 24 0.83 -13.45 -10.26
C ASP A 24 0.40 -13.17 -8.82
N LEU A 25 1.17 -12.42 -8.02
CA LEU A 25 0.93 -12.32 -6.57
C LEU A 25 0.66 -10.92 -6.04
N GLY A 26 0.71 -9.88 -6.88
CA GLY A 26 0.49 -8.49 -6.47
C GLY A 26 1.50 -7.96 -5.45
N MET A 27 2.57 -8.72 -5.16
CA MET A 27 3.64 -8.36 -4.24
C MET A 27 4.82 -7.79 -5.03
N LEU A 28 5.46 -6.77 -4.48
CA LEU A 28 6.66 -6.19 -5.07
C LEU A 28 7.88 -6.89 -4.52
N LYS A 29 8.74 -7.38 -5.40
CA LYS A 29 9.95 -8.09 -5.06
C LYS A 29 11.16 -7.32 -5.56
N TRP A 30 12.17 -7.21 -4.71
CA TRP A 30 13.46 -6.67 -5.06
C TRP A 30 14.55 -7.67 -4.74
N THR A 31 15.59 -7.72 -5.57
CA THR A 31 16.76 -8.58 -5.36
C THR A 31 18.01 -7.71 -5.34
N LYS A 32 18.88 -7.88 -4.35
CA LYS A 32 20.09 -7.06 -4.21
C LYS A 32 21.24 -7.64 -5.04
N LYS A 33 21.79 -6.84 -5.95
CA LYS A 33 22.90 -7.19 -6.85
C LYS A 33 24.08 -7.78 -6.09
N GLY A 34 24.63 -8.88 -6.60
CA GLY A 34 25.80 -9.55 -6.02
C GLY A 34 25.51 -10.29 -4.71
N THR A 35 24.24 -10.39 -4.29
CA THR A 35 23.82 -11.15 -3.11
C THR A 35 22.56 -11.96 -3.40
N ASN A 36 22.24 -12.96 -2.57
CA ASN A 36 20.98 -13.70 -2.65
C ASN A 36 19.88 -13.11 -1.75
N ILE A 37 20.03 -11.84 -1.36
CA ILE A 37 19.08 -11.15 -0.48
C ILE A 37 17.92 -10.64 -1.33
N GLN A 38 16.72 -10.95 -0.89
CA GLN A 38 15.47 -10.51 -1.51
C GLN A 38 14.66 -9.69 -0.51
N ALA A 39 14.03 -8.62 -0.98
CA ALA A 39 13.07 -7.86 -0.22
C ALA A 39 11.69 -8.04 -0.83
N VAL A 40 10.70 -8.42 -0.03
CA VAL A 40 9.31 -8.62 -0.48
C VAL A 40 8.44 -7.62 0.25
N CYS A 41 7.66 -6.85 -0.49
CA CYS A 41 6.86 -5.78 0.08
C CYS A 41 5.44 -5.81 -0.49
N PRO A 42 4.42 -5.54 0.34
CA PRO A 42 3.06 -5.39 -0.15
C PRO A 42 2.96 -4.20 -1.12
N PRO A 43 2.05 -4.23 -2.11
CA PRO A 43 1.93 -3.19 -3.12
C PRO A 43 1.62 -1.82 -2.50
N THR A 44 0.85 -1.80 -1.40
CA THR A 44 0.50 -0.61 -0.62
C THR A 44 1.25 -0.52 0.73
N GLY A 45 2.21 -1.42 0.98
CA GLY A 45 2.94 -1.48 2.24
C GLY A 45 4.11 -0.51 2.31
N MET A 46 4.32 0.12 3.47
CA MET A 46 5.46 1.02 3.74
C MET A 46 6.76 0.29 4.11
N PHE A 47 6.69 -1.03 4.27
CA PHE A 47 7.79 -1.85 4.76
C PHE A 47 7.93 -3.11 3.93
N CYS A 48 9.15 -3.62 3.92
CA CYS A 48 9.63 -4.76 3.18
C CYS A 48 10.21 -5.79 4.13
N ASP A 49 9.92 -7.05 3.88
CA ASP A 49 10.50 -8.17 4.61
C ASP A 49 11.73 -8.69 3.85
N ILE A 50 12.86 -8.83 4.55
CA ILE A 50 14.12 -9.30 3.97
C ILE A 50 14.22 -10.83 4.10
N LEU A 51 14.40 -11.49 2.97
CA LEU A 51 14.64 -12.93 2.80
C LEU A 51 16.10 -13.13 2.35
N GLY A 52 16.79 -14.14 2.89
CA GLY A 52 18.17 -14.45 2.49
C GLY A 52 19.25 -14.11 3.52
N GLN A 53 18.87 -13.97 4.79
CA GLN A 53 19.82 -14.08 5.90
C GLN A 53 19.67 -15.49 6.52
N ASP A 54 20.74 -16.23 6.43
CA ASP A 54 20.86 -17.67 6.58
C ASP A 54 20.39 -18.18 7.96
N ASN A 55 19.56 -19.22 7.93
CA ASN A 55 19.33 -20.24 8.98
C ASN A 55 18.89 -19.74 10.37
N ASN A 56 17.58 -19.76 10.66
CA ASN A 56 16.96 -20.55 11.75
C ASN A 56 15.49 -20.14 12.06
N GLY A 57 14.53 -20.39 11.16
CA GLY A 57 13.11 -20.10 11.46
C GLY A 57 12.08 -20.51 10.41
N VAL A 58 12.43 -21.44 9.51
CA VAL A 58 11.72 -21.75 8.25
C VAL A 58 10.29 -22.32 8.42
N GLN A 59 9.77 -22.52 9.63
CA GLN A 59 8.44 -23.14 9.82
C GLN A 59 7.38 -22.24 10.49
N GLY A 60 7.73 -21.06 11.02
CA GLY A 60 6.77 -20.19 11.71
C GLY A 60 6.12 -19.10 10.84
N GLY A 61 6.86 -18.55 9.87
CA GLY A 61 6.42 -17.36 9.12
C GLY A 61 5.46 -17.63 7.95
N LEU A 62 5.54 -18.81 7.32
CA LEU A 62 4.69 -19.13 6.16
C LEU A 62 3.20 -19.30 6.54
N ALA A 63 2.90 -19.80 7.74
CA ALA A 63 1.54 -19.92 8.24
C ALA A 63 0.93 -18.53 8.56
N ASP A 64 1.72 -17.64 9.15
CA ASP A 64 1.32 -16.26 9.43
C ASP A 64 1.17 -15.41 8.16
N LEU A 65 2.01 -15.64 7.14
CA LEU A 65 1.84 -15.01 5.82
C LEU A 65 0.54 -15.46 5.16
N ARG A 66 0.18 -16.75 5.24
CA ARG A 66 -1.09 -17.27 4.70
C ARG A 66 -2.30 -16.70 5.45
N ALA A 67 -2.23 -16.64 6.78
CA ALA A 67 -3.27 -16.03 7.61
C ALA A 67 -3.39 -14.52 7.39
N GLY A 68 -2.28 -13.82 7.15
CA GLY A 68 -2.25 -12.41 6.78
C GLY A 68 -2.85 -12.15 5.39
N ILE A 69 -2.54 -13.00 4.40
CA ILE A 69 -3.09 -12.94 3.04
C ILE A 69 -4.61 -13.18 3.04
N GLU A 70 -5.11 -14.15 3.81
CA GLU A 70 -6.56 -14.39 3.93
C GLU A 70 -7.31 -13.24 4.60
N ARG A 71 -6.69 -12.60 5.61
CA ARG A 71 -7.27 -11.41 6.27
C ARG A 71 -7.24 -10.18 5.35
N MET A 72 -6.17 -9.99 4.57
CA MET A 72 -6.09 -8.92 3.56
C MET A 72 -7.12 -9.10 2.45
N ASN A 73 -7.35 -10.33 2.00
CA ASN A 73 -8.36 -10.62 0.97
C ASN A 73 -9.79 -10.33 1.47
N ARG A 74 -10.07 -10.57 2.76
CA ARG A 74 -11.35 -10.19 3.39
C ARG A 74 -11.51 -8.69 3.64
N GLN A 75 -10.43 -7.94 3.69
CA GLN A 75 -10.39 -6.49 3.95
C GLN A 75 -10.08 -5.65 2.72
N GLN A 76 -10.15 -6.23 1.50
CA GLN A 76 -10.32 -5.41 0.30
C GLN A 76 -11.68 -4.72 0.39
N ALA A 77 -11.71 -3.60 1.13
CA ALA A 77 -12.69 -2.56 0.91
C ALA A 77 -12.66 -2.29 -0.58
N SER A 78 -13.78 -2.57 -1.25
CA SER A 78 -13.88 -2.43 -2.69
C SER A 78 -13.37 -1.03 -3.04
N PRO A 79 -12.34 -0.88 -3.89
CA PRO A 79 -11.82 0.44 -4.26
C PRO A 79 -12.93 1.33 -4.87
N ALA A 80 -14.00 0.72 -5.41
CA ALA A 80 -15.20 1.43 -5.85
C ALA A 80 -15.99 2.08 -4.69
N GLN A 81 -15.99 1.50 -3.49
CA GLN A 81 -16.61 2.08 -2.30
C GLN A 81 -15.85 3.30 -1.78
N ASP A 82 -14.51 3.31 -1.88
CA ASP A 82 -13.73 4.48 -1.47
C ASP A 82 -13.83 5.61 -2.49
N ILE A 83 -13.80 5.30 -3.79
CA ILE A 83 -14.02 6.30 -4.85
C ILE A 83 -15.39 6.94 -4.72
N SER A 84 -16.46 6.15 -4.51
CA SER A 84 -17.81 6.71 -4.35
C SER A 84 -17.96 7.58 -3.10
N LYS A 85 -17.29 7.24 -1.98
CA LYS A 85 -17.24 8.11 -0.78
C LYS A 85 -16.50 9.42 -1.06
N TYR A 86 -15.38 9.38 -1.77
CA TYR A 86 -14.65 10.59 -2.16
C TYR A 86 -15.46 11.50 -3.09
N LEU A 87 -16.09 10.92 -4.11
CA LEU A 87 -16.91 11.68 -5.07
C LEU A 87 -18.21 12.20 -4.45
N SER A 88 -18.81 11.49 -3.50
CA SER A 88 -20.03 11.95 -2.80
C SER A 88 -19.75 12.94 -1.66
N SER A 89 -18.47 13.19 -1.34
CA SER A 89 -18.07 14.12 -0.29
C SER A 89 -18.55 15.55 -0.57
N ARG A 90 -19.03 16.22 0.48
CA ARG A 90 -19.52 17.61 0.43
C ARG A 90 -18.44 18.64 0.09
N TYR A 91 -17.17 18.27 0.28
CA TYR A 91 -16.04 19.14 -0.08
C TYR A 91 -15.87 19.25 -1.59
N LEU A 92 -16.09 18.14 -2.32
CA LEU A 92 -15.96 18.11 -3.77
C LEU A 92 -17.24 18.58 -4.47
N ASN A 93 -18.40 18.28 -3.88
CA ASN A 93 -19.73 18.60 -4.43
C ASN A 93 -20.57 19.44 -3.45
N PRO A 94 -20.19 20.70 -3.18
CA PRO A 94 -20.89 21.56 -2.22
C PRO A 94 -22.31 21.96 -2.66
N GLY A 95 -22.66 21.78 -3.95
CA GLY A 95 -23.98 22.12 -4.50
C GLY A 95 -25.00 20.98 -4.57
N ILE A 96 -24.60 19.73 -4.37
CA ILE A 96 -25.46 18.55 -4.63
C ILE A 96 -26.12 18.00 -3.35
N ASN A 97 -25.41 18.05 -2.21
CA ASN A 97 -25.76 17.26 -1.01
C ASN A 97 -26.12 18.09 0.24
N GLY A 98 -26.45 19.37 0.12
CA GLY A 98 -26.87 20.21 1.25
C GLY A 98 -27.21 21.64 0.84
N PRO A 99 -27.84 22.44 1.74
CA PRO A 99 -28.21 23.82 1.41
C PRO A 99 -26.95 24.61 1.07
N ALA A 100 -26.91 25.14 -0.16
CA ALA A 100 -25.83 25.94 -0.70
C ALA A 100 -25.54 27.12 0.24
N ARG A 101 -24.47 27.01 1.04
CA ARG A 101 -24.05 28.06 1.98
C ARG A 101 -23.11 29.10 1.36
N PHE A 102 -22.95 29.08 0.04
CA PHE A 102 -22.22 30.11 -0.68
C PHE A 102 -23.16 30.77 -1.69
N ASP A 103 -24.01 31.65 -1.17
CA ASP A 103 -24.77 32.59 -1.99
C ASP A 103 -23.81 33.66 -2.53
N LEU A 104 -23.17 33.35 -3.65
CA LEU A 104 -22.34 34.27 -4.44
C LEU A 104 -23.19 35.31 -5.21
N ARG A 105 -24.48 35.48 -4.91
CA ARG A 105 -25.30 36.57 -5.49
C ARG A 105 -25.25 37.88 -4.70
N ARG A 106 -24.33 38.01 -3.74
CA ARG A 106 -24.05 39.29 -3.09
C ARG A 106 -22.78 39.95 -3.59
N THR A 107 -22.70 40.25 -4.89
CA THR A 107 -21.75 41.24 -5.40
C THR A 107 -22.44 42.29 -6.26
N ARG A 108 -22.57 43.46 -5.61
CA ARG A 108 -22.59 44.84 -6.13
C ARG A 108 -23.87 45.33 -6.82
N LYS A 109 -24.58 46.17 -6.05
CA LYS A 109 -25.27 47.36 -6.58
C LYS A 109 -24.23 48.27 -7.24
N PHE A 110 -24.49 48.66 -8.49
CA PHE A 110 -24.29 50.00 -9.01
C PHE A 110 -25.53 50.35 -9.81
#